data_AF-A0A356KWZ8-F1
#
_entry.id   AF-A0A356KWZ8-F1
#
_cell.length_a   1.000
_cell.length_b   1.000
_cell.length_c   1.000
_cell.angle_alpha   90.00
_cell.angle_beta   90.00
_cell.angle_gamma   90.00
#
_symmetry.space_group_name_H-M   'P 1'
#
loop_
_entity.id
_entity.type
_entity.pdbx_description
1 polymer ?
#
loop_
_entity_poly.entity_id
_entity_poly.type
_entity_poly.pdbx_seq_one_letter_code
_entity_poly.pdbx_strand_id
1 'polypeptide(L)'
;MSHFEAVAEQVRSLREDETQQAQRAYVALLEALHDAEGTPPPPDKVLAVLRGAGKTFAAFEADYARYRELRGLQARIGREPEIQAELTAAVAAWDEATAEKRRVVAELDERIQRSAAEEERLEAELEQVRRLRERCATLQGLQALGTLSAERAAVLREQPEALGELAWAFFGAAQ
;
A
#
# COMPACT_ATOMS: atom_id res chain seq x y z
N MET A 1 -37.20 -17.14 66.00
CA MET A 1 -36.19 -18.08 65.49
C MET A 1 -35.65 -18.89 66.64
N SER A 2 -35.68 -20.22 66.52
CA SER A 2 -35.11 -21.10 67.55
C SER A 2 -33.58 -21.08 67.47
N HIS A 3 -32.87 -21.35 68.57
CA HIS A 3 -31.41 -21.47 68.59
C HIS A 3 -30.88 -22.47 67.53
N PHE A 4 -31.68 -23.48 67.21
CA PHE A 4 -31.37 -24.48 66.18
C PHE A 4 -31.40 -23.90 64.76
N GLU A 5 -32.30 -22.98 64.46
CA GLU A 5 -32.36 -22.32 63.13
C GLU A 5 -31.15 -21.40 62.91
N ALA A 6 -30.71 -20.67 63.95
CA ALA A 6 -29.53 -19.81 63.87
C ALA A 6 -28.24 -20.63 63.66
N VAL A 7 -28.10 -21.76 64.36
CA VAL A 7 -26.95 -22.67 64.19
C VAL A 7 -26.98 -23.33 62.80
N ALA A 8 -28.16 -23.73 62.31
CA ALA A 8 -28.29 -24.31 60.97
C ALA A 8 -27.91 -23.32 59.86
N GLU A 9 -28.28 -22.05 60.00
CA GLU A 9 -27.92 -21.00 59.04
C GLU A 9 -26.42 -20.72 59.07
N GLN A 10 -25.83 -20.66 60.27
CA GLN A 10 -24.39 -20.44 60.43
C GLN A 10 -23.55 -21.58 59.84
N VAL A 11 -24.00 -22.83 60.03
CA VAL A 11 -23.35 -24.00 59.40
C VAL A 11 -23.48 -23.96 57.87
N ARG A 12 -24.61 -23.48 57.33
CA ARG A 12 -24.80 -23.34 55.88
C ARG A 12 -23.86 -22.28 55.29
N SER A 13 -23.79 -21.11 55.91
CA SER A 13 -22.91 -20.01 55.48
C SER A 13 -21.44 -20.41 55.51
N LEU A 14 -20.99 -21.08 56.58
CA LEU A 14 -19.61 -21.57 56.67
C LEU A 14 -19.28 -22.58 55.56
N ARG A 15 -20.23 -23.46 55.24
CA ARG A 15 -20.06 -24.45 54.17
C ARG A 15 -19.99 -23.81 52.78
N GLU A 16 -20.77 -22.75 52.56
CA GLU A 16 -20.72 -21.97 51.32
C GLU A 16 -19.37 -21.25 51.17
N ASP A 17 -18.86 -20.64 52.25
CA ASP A 17 -17.55 -19.99 52.27
C ASP A 17 -16.40 -20.98 52.00
N GLU A 18 -16.42 -22.15 52.64
CA GLU A 18 -15.44 -23.21 52.40
C GLU A 18 -15.47 -23.70 50.94
N THR A 19 -16.66 -23.81 50.35
CA THR A 19 -16.82 -24.23 48.95
C THR A 19 -16.27 -23.18 47.99
N GLN A 20 -16.55 -21.90 48.24
CA GLN A 20 -16.00 -20.80 47.44
C GLN A 20 -14.47 -20.71 47.58
N GLN A 21 -13.94 -20.91 48.80
CA GLN A 21 -12.50 -20.91 49.04
C GLN A 21 -11.81 -22.06 48.31
N ALA A 22 -12.39 -23.26 48.33
CA ALA A 22 -11.90 -24.41 47.60
C ALA A 22 -11.91 -24.18 46.07
N GLN A 23 -12.96 -23.57 45.54
CA GLN A 23 -13.04 -23.21 44.12
C GLN A 23 -11.98 -22.18 43.72
N ARG A 24 -11.75 -21.16 44.55
CA ARG A 24 -10.68 -20.15 44.32
C ARG A 24 -9.29 -20.80 44.34
N ALA A 25 -9.03 -21.68 45.31
CA ALA A 25 -7.77 -22.41 45.39
C ALA A 25 -7.55 -23.31 44.16
N TYR A 26 -8.61 -23.92 43.64
CA TYR A 26 -8.56 -24.73 42.43
C TYR A 26 -8.21 -23.90 41.18
N VAL A 27 -8.82 -22.73 41.01
CA VAL A 27 -8.49 -21.82 39.89
C VAL A 27 -7.06 -21.30 40.00
N ALA A 28 -6.63 -20.91 41.20
CA ALA A 28 -5.26 -20.47 41.44
C ALA A 28 -4.22 -21.57 41.15
N LEU A 29 -4.58 -22.85 41.35
CA LEU A 29 -3.74 -23.98 40.99
C LEU A 29 -3.61 -24.13 39.46
N LEU A 30 -4.69 -23.96 38.71
CA LEU A 30 -4.67 -23.98 37.24
C LEU A 30 -3.81 -22.85 36.67
N GLU A 31 -3.94 -21.64 37.25
CA GLU A 31 -3.11 -20.47 36.94
C GLU A 31 -1.63 -20.73 37.22
N ALA A 32 -1.30 -21.14 38.46
CA ALA A 32 0.08 -21.41 38.85
C ALA A 32 0.75 -22.47 37.97
N LEU A 33 0.01 -23.48 37.52
CA LEU A 33 0.52 -24.51 36.61
C LEU A 33 0.65 -24.05 35.16
N HIS A 34 -0.10 -23.03 34.75
CA HIS A 34 0.06 -22.43 33.44
C HIS A 34 1.25 -21.48 33.40
N ASP A 35 1.46 -20.71 34.47
CA ASP A 35 2.51 -19.70 34.59
C ASP A 35 3.86 -20.29 35.05
N ALA A 36 3.89 -21.53 35.54
CA ALA A 36 5.11 -22.18 36.01
C ALA A 36 6.04 -22.57 34.85
N GLU A 37 6.87 -21.63 34.41
CA GLU A 37 7.99 -21.89 33.50
C GLU A 37 9.19 -22.61 34.18
N GLY A 38 9.12 -22.96 35.48
CA GLY A 38 10.28 -23.55 36.15
C GLY A 38 10.07 -24.43 37.38
N THR A 39 8.92 -24.39 38.08
CA THR A 39 8.70 -25.32 39.21
C THR A 39 7.21 -25.57 39.43
N PRO A 40 6.69 -26.77 39.11
CA PRO A 40 5.31 -27.11 39.41
C PRO A 40 5.07 -27.15 40.93
N PRO A 41 3.86 -26.82 41.41
CA PRO A 41 3.49 -26.98 42.80
C PRO A 41 3.70 -28.43 43.26
N PRO A 42 4.14 -28.64 44.51
CA PRO A 42 4.42 -29.98 45.02
C PRO A 42 3.15 -30.86 44.98
N PRO A 43 3.28 -32.16 44.66
CA PRO A 43 2.14 -33.06 44.49
C PRO A 43 1.16 -33.08 45.68
N ASP A 44 1.66 -32.96 46.91
CA ASP A 44 0.82 -32.96 48.11
C ASP A 44 -0.11 -31.74 48.16
N LYS A 45 0.35 -30.57 47.70
CA LYS A 45 -0.49 -29.36 47.63
C LYS A 45 -1.53 -29.48 46.53
N VAL A 46 -1.17 -30.08 45.39
CA VAL A 46 -2.12 -30.38 44.29
C VAL A 46 -3.23 -31.27 44.81
N LEU A 47 -2.88 -32.39 45.45
CA LEU A 47 -3.85 -33.35 45.99
C LEU A 47 -4.73 -32.75 47.10
N ALA A 48 -4.19 -31.87 47.94
CA ALA A 48 -4.97 -31.17 48.98
C ALA A 48 -6.03 -30.24 48.36
N VAL A 49 -5.67 -29.47 47.32
CA VAL A 49 -6.59 -28.59 46.61
C VAL A 49 -7.65 -29.38 45.85
N LEU A 50 -7.27 -30.47 45.18
CA LEU A 50 -8.21 -31.35 44.49
C LEU A 50 -9.22 -31.98 45.45
N ARG A 51 -8.76 -32.43 46.61
CA ARG A 51 -9.63 -32.99 47.66
C ARG A 51 -10.58 -31.93 48.22
N GLY A 52 -10.08 -30.73 48.52
CA GLY A 52 -10.91 -29.62 48.99
C GLY A 52 -11.98 -29.20 47.97
N ALA A 53 -11.65 -29.27 46.68
CA ALA A 53 -12.58 -28.97 45.58
C ALA A 53 -13.49 -30.16 45.18
N GLY A 54 -13.34 -31.33 45.80
CA GLY A 54 -14.09 -32.54 45.43
C GLY A 54 -13.80 -33.04 44.01
N LYS A 55 -12.60 -32.78 43.48
CA LYS A 55 -12.18 -33.12 42.11
C LYS A 55 -11.27 -34.35 42.11
N THR A 56 -11.42 -35.18 41.08
CA THR A 56 -10.44 -36.25 40.78
C THR A 56 -9.29 -35.68 39.97
N PHE A 57 -8.16 -36.39 39.96
CA PHE A 57 -7.02 -36.01 39.13
C PHE A 57 -7.37 -36.01 37.62
N ALA A 58 -8.14 -37.00 37.16
CA ALA A 58 -8.60 -37.05 35.76
C ALA A 58 -9.49 -35.86 35.38
N ALA A 59 -10.39 -35.43 36.29
CA ALA A 59 -11.20 -34.24 36.06
C ALA A 59 -10.34 -32.97 36.03
N PHE A 60 -9.28 -32.93 36.84
CA PHE A 60 -8.30 -31.86 36.84
C PHE A 60 -7.47 -31.78 35.56
N GLU A 61 -7.00 -32.91 35.02
CA GLU A 61 -6.27 -32.94 33.75
C GLU A 61 -7.13 -32.40 32.60
N ALA A 62 -8.41 -32.79 32.55
CA ALA A 62 -9.36 -32.28 31.57
C ALA A 62 -9.60 -30.77 31.72
N ASP A 63 -9.83 -30.30 32.95
CA ASP A 63 -10.02 -28.87 33.24
C ASP A 63 -8.75 -28.06 32.90
N TYR A 64 -7.55 -28.59 33.17
CA TYR A 64 -6.29 -27.93 32.86
C TYR A 64 -5.99 -27.87 31.35
N ALA A 65 -6.28 -28.94 30.60
CA ALA A 65 -6.20 -28.91 29.13
C ALA A 65 -7.11 -27.82 28.55
N ARG A 66 -8.36 -27.74 29.03
CA ARG A 66 -9.31 -26.70 28.62
C ARG A 66 -8.87 -25.31 29.02
N TYR A 67 -8.33 -25.15 30.23
CA TYR A 67 -7.78 -23.88 30.71
C TYR A 67 -6.66 -23.37 29.80
N ARG A 68 -5.72 -24.23 29.42
CA ARG A 68 -4.62 -23.90 28.50
C ARG A 68 -5.13 -23.45 27.13
N GLU A 69 -6.12 -24.14 26.59
CA GLU A 69 -6.75 -23.76 25.32
C GLU A 69 -7.37 -22.36 25.40
N LEU A 70 -8.16 -22.09 26.45
CA LEU A 70 -8.80 -20.79 26.68
C LEU A 70 -7.77 -19.66 26.84
N ARG A 71 -6.66 -19.90 27.55
CA ARG A 71 -5.56 -18.94 27.66
C ARG A 71 -4.90 -18.65 26.32
N GLY A 72 -4.68 -19.66 25.50
CA GLY A 72 -4.16 -19.50 24.14
C GLY A 72 -5.10 -18.67 23.26
N LEU A 73 -6.41 -18.91 23.34
CA LEU A 73 -7.42 -18.10 22.64
C LEU A 73 -7.46 -16.65 23.14
N GLN A 74 -7.40 -16.44 24.46
CA GLN A 74 -7.36 -15.10 25.07
C GLN A 74 -6.14 -14.31 24.60
N ALA A 75 -4.96 -14.93 24.54
CA ALA A 75 -3.74 -14.28 24.04
C ALA A 75 -3.85 -13.90 22.56
N ARG A 76 -4.50 -14.73 21.74
CA ARG A 76 -4.74 -14.43 20.32
C ARG A 76 -5.72 -13.27 20.14
N ILE A 77 -6.85 -13.29 20.86
CA ILE A 77 -7.83 -12.19 20.85
C ILE A 77 -7.19 -10.89 21.35
N GLY A 78 -6.36 -10.95 22.39
CA GLY A 78 -5.67 -9.78 22.92
C GLY A 78 -4.73 -9.09 21.92
N ARG A 79 -4.20 -9.84 20.93
CA ARG A 79 -3.34 -9.32 19.85
C ARG A 79 -4.11 -8.84 18.61
N GLU A 80 -5.38 -9.19 18.50
CA GLU A 80 -6.25 -8.75 17.40
C GLU A 80 -6.21 -7.22 17.16
N PRO A 81 -6.30 -6.34 18.18
CA PRO A 81 -6.22 -4.90 17.95
C PRO A 81 -4.86 -4.43 17.46
N GLU A 82 -3.76 -5.06 17.88
CA GLU A 82 -2.40 -4.72 17.42
C GLU A 82 -2.23 -5.10 15.95
N ILE A 83 -2.62 -6.33 15.58
CA ILE A 83 -2.60 -6.80 14.20
C ILE A 83 -3.49 -5.92 13.31
N GLN A 84 -4.67 -5.54 13.81
CA GLN A 84 -5.58 -4.65 13.08
C GLN A 84 -4.95 -3.27 12.86
N ALA A 85 -4.29 -2.71 13.87
CA ALA A 85 -3.59 -1.43 13.74
C ALA A 85 -2.42 -1.51 12.75
N GLU A 86 -1.63 -2.58 12.80
CA GLU A 86 -0.54 -2.83 11.84
C GLU A 86 -1.05 -2.96 10.40
N LEU A 87 -2.14 -3.72 10.19
CA LEU A 87 -2.77 -3.86 8.88
C LEU A 87 -3.33 -2.53 8.37
N THR A 88 -4.01 -1.76 9.23
CA THR A 88 -4.50 -0.42 8.85
C THR A 88 -3.36 0.51 8.47
N ALA A 89 -2.25 0.50 9.22
CA ALA A 89 -1.07 1.30 8.88
C ALA A 89 -0.43 0.84 7.56
N ALA A 90 -0.32 -0.47 7.31
CA ALA A 90 0.22 -1.02 6.08
C ALA A 90 -0.63 -0.64 4.85
N VAL A 91 -1.97 -0.68 4.98
CA VAL A 91 -2.89 -0.25 3.92
C VAL A 91 -2.72 1.24 3.64
N ALA A 92 -2.66 2.09 4.67
CA ALA A 92 -2.46 3.52 4.49
C ALA A 92 -1.13 3.84 3.77
N ALA A 93 -0.04 3.16 4.14
CA ALA A 93 1.25 3.31 3.46
C ALA A 93 1.21 2.84 2.00
N TRP A 94 0.48 1.77 1.72
CA TRP A 94 0.29 1.27 0.35
C TRP A 94 -0.53 2.25 -0.52
N ASP A 95 -1.57 2.85 0.05
CA ASP A 95 -2.39 3.86 -0.62
C ASP A 95 -1.56 5.11 -0.94
N GLU A 96 -0.74 5.58 -0.01
CA GLU A 96 0.16 6.73 -0.21
C GLU A 96 1.19 6.44 -1.32
N ALA A 97 1.83 5.27 -1.30
CA ALA A 97 2.76 4.86 -2.34
C ALA A 97 2.08 4.74 -3.72
N THR A 98 0.82 4.31 -3.75
CA THR A 98 0.04 4.21 -4.98
C THR A 98 -0.35 5.59 -5.51
N ALA A 99 -0.72 6.52 -4.63
CA ALA A 99 -1.00 7.90 -5.00
C ALA A 99 0.23 8.59 -5.60
N GLU A 100 1.40 8.36 -5.01
CA GLU A 100 2.66 8.92 -5.52
C GLU A 100 3.02 8.36 -6.90
N LYS A 101 2.90 7.04 -7.10
CA LYS A 101 3.09 6.43 -8.43
C LYS A 101 2.14 7.02 -9.48
N ARG A 102 0.88 7.29 -9.13
CA ARG A 102 -0.07 7.92 -10.04
C ARG A 102 0.34 9.34 -10.42
N ARG A 103 0.89 10.12 -9.48
CA ARG A 103 1.42 11.46 -9.77
C ARG A 103 2.59 11.40 -10.73
N VAL A 104 3.55 10.50 -10.48
CA VAL A 104 4.72 10.32 -11.36
C VAL A 104 4.29 9.91 -12.77
N VAL A 105 3.33 8.99 -12.89
CA VAL A 105 2.79 8.60 -14.21
C VAL A 105 2.16 9.80 -14.92
N ALA A 106 1.34 10.60 -14.24
CA ALA A 106 0.74 11.80 -14.82
C ALA A 106 1.79 12.82 -15.29
N GLU A 107 2.84 13.06 -14.50
CA GLU A 107 3.93 13.96 -14.87
C GLU A 107 4.69 13.44 -16.11
N LEU A 108 4.95 12.13 -16.18
CA LEU A 108 5.59 11.50 -17.33
C LEU A 108 4.71 11.61 -18.57
N ASP A 109 3.41 11.38 -18.46
CA ASP A 109 2.47 11.54 -19.57
C ASP A 109 2.49 12.98 -20.10
N GLU A 110 2.47 13.99 -19.23
CA GLU A 110 2.59 15.41 -19.62
C GLU A 110 3.92 15.72 -20.32
N ARG A 111 5.02 15.13 -19.86
CA ARG A 111 6.34 15.29 -20.49
C ARG A 111 6.39 14.64 -21.87
N ILE A 112 5.78 13.47 -22.02
CA ILE A 112 5.69 12.77 -23.32
C ILE A 112 4.87 13.61 -24.30
N GLN A 113 3.73 14.17 -23.88
CA GLN A 113 2.92 15.02 -24.75
C GLN A 113 3.66 16.29 -25.19
N ARG A 114 4.39 16.94 -24.28
CA ARG A 114 5.24 18.09 -24.64
C ARG A 114 6.35 17.71 -25.63
N SER A 115 7.02 16.58 -25.39
CA SER A 115 8.06 16.09 -26.30
C SER A 115 7.51 15.78 -27.69
N ALA A 116 6.33 15.18 -27.78
CA ALA A 116 5.69 14.89 -29.06
C ALA A 116 5.33 16.17 -29.83
N ALA A 117 4.82 17.19 -29.13
CA ALA A 117 4.52 18.49 -29.74
C ALA A 117 5.79 19.23 -30.22
N GLU A 118 6.90 19.12 -29.47
CA GLU A 118 8.19 19.66 -29.89
C GLU A 118 8.75 18.94 -31.12
N GLU A 119 8.61 17.61 -31.19
CA GLU A 119 9.02 16.82 -32.34
C GLU A 119 8.24 17.20 -33.61
N GLU A 120 6.91 17.30 -33.53
CA GLU A 120 6.07 17.74 -34.66
C GLU A 120 6.46 19.13 -35.16
N ARG A 121 6.75 20.06 -34.22
CA ARG A 121 7.22 21.39 -34.58
C ARG A 121 8.57 21.35 -35.28
N LEU A 122 9.53 20.57 -34.76
CA LEU A 122 10.86 20.45 -35.36
C LEU A 122 10.80 19.78 -36.74
N GLU A 123 9.92 18.81 -36.95
CA GLU A 123 9.67 18.21 -38.26
C GLU A 123 9.13 19.26 -39.26
N ALA A 124 8.20 20.11 -38.84
CA ALA A 124 7.70 21.20 -39.67
C ALA A 124 8.80 22.21 -40.04
N GLU A 125 9.65 22.60 -39.07
CA GLU A 125 10.79 23.48 -39.32
C GLU A 125 11.81 22.84 -40.27
N LEU A 126 12.10 21.54 -40.12
CA LEU A 126 12.99 20.79 -41.03
C LEU A 126 12.43 20.73 -42.45
N GLU A 127 11.13 20.52 -42.60
CA GLU A 127 10.47 20.51 -43.91
C GLU A 127 10.53 21.89 -44.58
N GLN A 128 10.37 22.98 -43.81
CA GLN A 128 10.58 24.33 -44.32
C GLN A 128 12.02 24.54 -44.80
N VAL A 129 13.02 24.06 -44.04
CA VAL A 129 14.43 24.12 -44.45
C VAL A 129 14.69 23.32 -45.73
N ARG A 130 14.09 22.14 -45.90
CA ARG A 130 14.20 21.35 -47.14
C ARG A 130 13.67 22.13 -48.35
N ARG A 131 12.47 22.71 -48.23
CA ARG A 131 11.87 23.55 -49.29
C ARG A 131 12.74 24.77 -49.62
N LEU A 132 13.34 25.41 -48.61
CA LEU A 132 14.25 26.53 -48.83
C LEU A 132 15.52 26.08 -49.57
N ARG A 133 16.09 24.92 -49.23
CA ARG A 133 17.25 24.36 -49.95
C ARG A 133 16.92 24.07 -51.41
N GLU A 134 15.76 23.47 -51.69
CA GLU A 134 15.29 23.22 -53.06
C GLU A 134 15.13 24.53 -53.84
N ARG A 135 14.52 25.55 -53.23
CA ARG A 135 14.38 26.89 -53.84
C ARG A 135 15.75 27.51 -54.14
N CYS A 136 16.70 27.41 -53.22
CA CYS A 136 18.07 27.89 -53.44
C CYS A 136 18.76 27.15 -54.59
N ALA A 137 18.59 25.83 -54.68
CA ALA A 137 19.14 25.03 -55.78
C ALA A 137 18.53 25.43 -57.13
N THR A 138 17.21 25.64 -57.19
CA THR A 138 16.52 26.13 -58.39
C THR A 138 17.04 27.50 -58.82
N LEU A 139 17.19 28.44 -57.89
CA LEU A 139 17.77 29.76 -58.18
C LEU A 139 19.20 29.68 -58.71
N GLN A 140 20.03 28.81 -58.14
CA GLN A 140 21.39 28.56 -58.62
C GLN A 140 21.40 27.97 -60.03
N GLY A 141 20.49 27.03 -60.32
CA GLY A 141 20.31 26.46 -61.65
C GLY A 141 19.91 27.51 -62.70
N LEU A 142 18.94 28.36 -62.39
CA LEU A 142 18.52 29.47 -63.27
C LEU A 142 19.66 30.48 -63.52
N GLN A 143 20.45 30.77 -62.49
CA GLN A 143 21.62 31.64 -62.63
C GLN A 143 22.69 31.01 -63.55
N ALA A 144 22.94 29.70 -63.41
CA ALA A 144 23.90 28.96 -64.25
C ALA A 144 23.45 28.87 -65.72
N LEU A 145 22.14 28.80 -65.96
CA LEU A 145 21.55 28.82 -67.31
C LEU A 145 21.51 30.23 -67.93
N GLY A 146 21.93 31.27 -67.20
CA GLY A 146 21.91 32.65 -67.66
C GLY A 146 20.51 33.27 -67.76
N THR A 147 19.47 32.57 -67.31
CA THR A 147 18.08 33.04 -67.34
C THR A 147 17.75 33.99 -66.18
N LEU A 148 18.59 34.00 -65.13
CA LEU A 148 18.46 34.88 -63.97
C LEU A 148 19.81 35.60 -63.71
N SER A 149 19.80 36.94 -63.65
CA SER A 149 21.01 37.70 -63.32
C SER A 149 21.39 37.52 -61.85
N ALA A 150 22.68 37.68 -61.53
CA ALA A 150 23.20 37.52 -60.16
C ALA A 150 22.52 38.48 -59.16
N GLU A 151 22.26 39.73 -59.57
CA GLU A 151 21.53 40.71 -58.75
C GLU A 151 20.09 40.27 -58.47
N ARG A 152 19.36 39.78 -59.49
CA ARG A 152 18.00 39.28 -59.30
C ARG A 152 17.97 38.01 -58.45
N ALA A 153 18.96 37.13 -58.60
CA ALA A 153 19.11 35.95 -57.75
C ALA A 153 19.38 36.31 -56.29
N ALA A 154 20.15 37.37 -56.01
CA ALA A 154 20.42 37.84 -54.66
C ALA A 154 19.15 38.38 -53.98
N VAL A 155 18.38 39.23 -54.68
CA VAL A 155 17.10 39.76 -54.18
C VAL A 155 16.10 38.64 -53.88
N LEU A 156 16.04 37.59 -54.71
CA LEU A 156 15.13 36.46 -54.51
C LEU A 156 15.55 35.49 -53.41
N ARG A 157 16.83 35.48 -53.02
CA ARG A 157 17.28 34.76 -51.82
C ARG A 157 16.86 35.47 -50.54
N GLU A 158 16.81 36.80 -50.56
CA GLU A 158 16.37 37.62 -49.42
C GLU A 158 14.84 37.72 -49.31
N GLN A 159 14.11 37.49 -50.39
CA GLN A 159 12.64 37.49 -50.42
C GLN A 159 12.07 36.20 -51.04
N PRO A 160 12.09 35.08 -50.29
CA PRO A 160 11.70 33.76 -50.82
C PRO A 160 10.20 33.63 -51.13
N GLU A 161 9.36 34.57 -50.72
CA GLU A 161 7.94 34.61 -51.08
C GLU A 161 7.72 35.07 -52.53
N ALA A 162 8.59 35.95 -53.05
CA ALA A 162 8.54 36.46 -54.42
C ALA A 162 8.90 35.40 -55.49
N LEU A 163 9.48 34.27 -55.08
CA LEU A 163 9.81 33.15 -55.96
C LEU A 163 8.56 32.47 -56.57
N GLY A 164 7.44 32.42 -55.83
CA GLY A 164 6.20 31.82 -56.32
C GLY A 164 5.62 32.56 -57.52
N GLU A 165 5.70 33.90 -57.50
CA GLU A 165 5.22 34.75 -58.59
C GLU A 165 6.13 34.70 -59.83
N LEU A 166 7.45 34.57 -59.62
CA LEU A 166 8.42 34.48 -60.71
C LEU A 166 8.41 33.14 -61.44
N ALA A 167 8.20 32.03 -60.73
CA ALA A 167 8.01 30.73 -61.37
C ALA A 167 6.79 30.76 -62.32
N TRP A 168 5.72 31.44 -61.91
CA TRP A 168 4.54 31.66 -62.75
C TRP A 168 4.81 32.59 -63.93
N ALA A 169 5.58 33.66 -63.74
CA ALA A 169 5.94 34.58 -64.83
C ALA A 169 6.88 33.95 -65.89
N PHE A 170 7.78 33.05 -65.48
CA PHE A 170 8.75 32.42 -66.39
C PHE A 170 8.26 31.10 -67.01
N PHE A 171 7.46 30.30 -66.30
CA PHE A 171 6.96 29.01 -66.78
C PHE A 171 5.45 29.00 -67.10
N GLY A 172 4.68 29.95 -66.58
CA GLY A 172 3.22 30.06 -66.80
C GLY A 172 2.82 30.84 -68.07
N ALA A 173 3.78 31.42 -68.80
CA ALA A 173 3.53 32.07 -70.09
C ALA A 173 3.55 31.10 -71.29
N ALA A 174 3.68 29.79 -71.06
CA ALA A 174 3.63 28.76 -72.09
C ALA A 174 2.27 28.02 -72.07
N GLN A 175 1.20 28.73 -72.45
CA GLN A 175 -0.03 28.15 -73.02
C GLN A 175 -0.49 29.00 -74.19
#